data_AF-A0A953YHF8-F1
#
_entry.id   AF-A0A953YHF8-F1
#
_cell.length_a   1.000
_cell.length_b   1.000
_cell.length_c   1.000
_cell.angle_alpha   90.00
_cell.angle_beta   90.00
_cell.angle_gamma   90.00
#
_symmetry.space_group_name_H-M   'P 1'
#
loop_
_entity.id
_entity.type
_entity.pdbx_description
1 polymer ?
#
loop_
_entity_poly.entity_id
_entity_poly.type
_entity_poly.pdbx_seq_one_letter_code
_entity_poly.pdbx_strand_id
1 'polypeptide(L)'
;MSTDARIDIPAGSWVDRHLPPPARPYARLARLDRPIGTWLLLLPCWWGLALAPRPGGFGWVDLYYALLFAIGAVVMRGAGCTINDILDRDFDARVARTRTRPLPAGE
;
A
#
# COMPACT_ATOMS: atom_id res chain seq x y z
N MET A 1 -0.32 3.23 -33.87
CA MET A 1 -0.24 2.00 -33.07
C MET A 1 0.51 2.36 -31.79
N SER A 2 -0.19 2.98 -30.84
CA SER A 2 0.40 3.52 -29.60
C SER A 2 0.53 2.35 -28.63
N THR A 3 1.76 1.90 -28.40
CA THR A 3 2.06 0.86 -27.42
C THR A 3 1.75 1.43 -26.04
N ASP A 4 0.55 1.09 -25.55
CA ASP A 4 0.08 1.29 -24.19
C ASP A 4 0.99 0.47 -23.25
N ALA A 5 2.18 1.03 -22.98
CA ALA A 5 2.99 0.62 -21.86
C ALA A 5 2.18 0.99 -20.62
N ARG A 6 1.31 0.08 -20.17
CA ARG A 6 0.55 0.16 -18.93
C ARG A 6 1.48 0.61 -17.80
N ILE A 7 1.56 1.91 -17.58
CA ILE A 7 2.32 2.49 -16.49
C ILE A 7 1.58 2.02 -15.24
N ASP A 8 2.26 1.22 -14.42
CA ASP A 8 1.68 0.61 -13.22
C ASP A 8 1.23 1.67 -12.18
N ILE A 9 1.55 2.94 -12.39
CA ILE A 9 1.08 4.07 -11.58
C ILE A 9 0.14 4.89 -12.47
N PRO A 10 -1.19 4.78 -12.31
CA PRO A 10 -2.12 5.60 -13.07
C PRO A 10 -1.87 7.07 -12.72
N ALA A 11 -1.45 7.86 -13.72
CA ALA A 11 -1.32 9.30 -13.59
C ALA A 11 -2.71 9.89 -13.28
N GLY A 12 -2.84 10.62 -12.16
CA GLY A 12 -4.12 11.21 -11.73
C GLY A 12 -4.84 10.47 -10.59
N SER A 13 -4.11 9.67 -9.80
CA SER A 13 -4.65 9.09 -8.56
C SER A 13 -5.16 10.17 -7.59
N TRP A 14 -6.10 9.81 -6.71
CA TRP A 14 -6.59 10.70 -5.64
C TRP A 14 -5.44 11.30 -4.80
N VAL A 15 -4.32 10.57 -4.69
CA VAL A 15 -3.05 11.01 -4.08
C VAL A 15 -2.50 12.24 -4.79
N ASP A 16 -2.46 12.25 -6.12
CA ASP A 16 -1.96 13.39 -6.91
C ASP A 16 -2.88 14.62 -6.78
N ARG A 17 -4.17 14.39 -6.51
CA ARG A 17 -5.20 15.43 -6.39
C ARG A 17 -5.28 16.06 -4.99
N HIS A 18 -4.94 15.32 -3.94
CA HIS A 18 -5.12 15.77 -2.55
C HIS A 18 -3.81 15.98 -1.77
N LEU A 19 -2.67 15.40 -2.19
CA LEU A 19 -1.40 15.58 -1.48
C LEU A 19 -0.54 16.72 -2.05
N PRO A 20 0.13 17.49 -1.16
CA PRO A 20 1.09 18.52 -1.57
C PRO A 20 2.28 17.88 -2.31
N PRO A 21 2.91 18.60 -3.26
CA PRO A 21 3.97 18.08 -4.12
C PRO A 21 5.08 17.26 -3.42
N PRO A 22 5.63 17.67 -2.26
CA PRO A 22 6.70 16.90 -1.60
C PRO A 22 6.23 15.57 -1.00
N ALA A 23 4.93 15.40 -0.71
CA ALA A 23 4.40 14.18 -0.09
C ALA A 23 3.99 13.12 -1.12
N ARG A 24 3.83 13.50 -2.40
CA ARG A 24 3.45 12.61 -3.50
C ARG A 24 4.41 11.42 -3.71
N PRO A 25 5.75 11.57 -3.72
CA PRO A 25 6.64 10.42 -3.88
C PRO A 25 6.52 9.41 -2.73
N TYR A 26 6.41 9.87 -1.49
CA TYR A 26 6.19 9.00 -0.33
C TYR A 26 4.85 8.26 -0.37
N ALA A 27 3.78 8.93 -0.79
CA ALA A 27 2.47 8.32 -0.91
C ALA A 27 2.36 7.32 -2.07
N ARG A 28 3.08 7.57 -3.17
CA ARG A 28 3.24 6.61 -4.28
C ARG A 28 4.08 5.40 -3.86
N LEU A 29 5.18 5.61 -3.12
CA LEU A 29 6.00 4.53 -2.56
C LEU A 29 5.20 3.67 -1.57
N ALA A 30 4.40 4.30 -0.71
CA ALA A 30 3.47 3.62 0.19
C ALA A 30 2.28 2.96 -0.53
N ARG A 31 2.17 3.13 -1.86
CA ARG A 31 1.07 2.65 -2.71
C ARG A 31 -0.33 3.00 -2.19
N LEU A 32 -0.48 4.20 -1.62
CA LEU A 32 -1.75 4.72 -1.10
C LEU A 32 -2.80 4.93 -2.21
N ASP A 33 -2.36 4.94 -3.46
CA ASP A 33 -3.19 4.92 -4.67
C ASP A 33 -3.91 3.57 -4.89
N ARG A 34 -3.43 2.46 -4.32
CA ARG A 34 -4.01 1.12 -4.47
C ARG A 34 -4.48 0.54 -3.13
N PRO A 35 -5.68 0.96 -2.63
CA PRO A 35 -6.17 0.57 -1.31
C PRO A 35 -6.44 -0.93 -1.17
N ILE A 36 -6.56 -1.66 -2.28
CA ILE A 36 -6.81 -3.12 -2.29
C ILE A 36 -5.82 -3.88 -1.40
N GLY A 37 -4.55 -3.47 -1.39
CA GLY A 37 -3.52 -4.12 -0.59
C GLY A 37 -3.66 -3.89 0.91
N THR A 38 -4.08 -2.69 1.30
CA THR A 38 -4.39 -2.34 2.69
C THR A 38 -5.64 -3.08 3.16
N TRP A 39 -6.68 -3.19 2.32
CA TRP A 39 -7.88 -3.95 2.64
C TRP A 39 -7.60 -5.43 2.87
N LEU A 40 -6.73 -6.05 2.05
CA LEU A 40 -6.33 -7.44 2.22
C LEU A 40 -5.64 -7.70 3.57
N LEU A 41 -4.92 -6.72 4.12
CA LEU A 41 -4.32 -6.81 5.46
C LEU A 41 -5.33 -6.49 6.56
N LEU A 42 -6.22 -5.52 6.34
CA LEU A 42 -7.13 -5.00 7.37
C LEU A 42 -8.31 -5.92 7.66
N LEU A 43 -8.94 -6.48 6.62
CA LEU A 43 -10.12 -7.36 6.75
C LEU A 43 -9.87 -8.58 7.66
N PRO A 44 -8.79 -9.36 7.51
CA PRO A 44 -8.54 -10.49 8.41
C PRO A 44 -8.27 -10.04 9.85
N CYS A 45 -7.63 -8.89 10.07
CA CYS A 45 -7.43 -8.34 11.42
C CYS A 45 -8.76 -7.97 12.09
N TRP A 46 -9.67 -7.34 11.35
CA TRP A 46 -11.00 -6.99 11.87
C TRP A 46 -11.90 -8.21 12.06
N TRP A 47 -11.82 -9.22 11.20
CA TRP A 47 -12.50 -10.50 11.45
C TRP A 47 -11.96 -11.19 12.69
N GLY A 48 -10.64 -11.24 12.88
CA GLY A 48 -10.04 -11.77 14.10
C GLY A 48 -10.53 -11.05 15.37
N LEU A 49 -10.60 -9.72 15.31
CA LEU A 49 -11.13 -8.90 16.40
C LEU A 49 -12.61 -9.19 16.68
N ALA A 50 -13.44 -9.31 15.64
CA ALA A 50 -14.87 -9.59 15.77
C ALA A 50 -15.15 -11.02 16.29
N LEU A 51 -14.31 -11.99 15.93
CA LEU A 51 -14.44 -13.39 16.34
C LEU A 51 -13.96 -13.67 17.78
N ALA A 52 -13.23 -12.73 18.39
CA ALA A 52 -12.75 -12.83 19.76
C ALA A 52 -13.38 -11.76 20.67
N PRO A 53 -14.73 -11.75 20.84
CA PRO A 53 -15.40 -10.74 21.65
C PRO A 53 -15.02 -10.88 23.12
N ARG A 54 -14.68 -9.75 23.75
CA ARG A 54 -14.40 -9.69 25.18
C ARG A 54 -15.69 -9.87 25.99
N PRO A 55 -15.60 -10.30 27.27
CA PRO A 55 -16.75 -10.30 28.17
C PRO A 55 -17.35 -8.89 28.26
N GLY A 56 -18.63 -8.75 27.92
CA GLY A 56 -19.31 -7.46 27.82
C GLY A 56 -19.51 -6.93 26.39
N GLY A 57 -19.03 -7.65 25.37
CA GLY A 57 -19.25 -7.31 23.96
C GLY A 57 -18.23 -6.31 23.41
N PHE A 58 -18.53 -5.76 22.24
CA PHE A 58 -17.66 -4.80 21.56
C PHE A 58 -17.65 -3.46 22.32
N GLY A 59 -16.47 -3.03 22.76
CA GLY A 59 -16.29 -1.82 23.53
C GLY A 59 -15.15 -0.94 23.03
N TRP A 60 -14.84 0.10 23.79
CA TRP A 60 -13.82 1.10 23.43
C TRP A 60 -12.43 0.53 23.16
N VAL A 61 -12.04 -0.52 23.88
CA VAL A 61 -10.76 -1.20 23.68
C VAL A 61 -10.71 -1.93 22.34
N ASP A 62 -11.83 -2.51 21.87
CA ASP A 62 -11.88 -3.14 20.55
C ASP A 62 -11.83 -2.08 19.45
N LEU A 63 -12.49 -0.93 19.63
CA LEU A 63 -12.36 0.20 18.71
C LEU A 63 -10.90 0.71 18.63
N TYR A 64 -10.22 0.77 19.76
CA TYR A 64 -8.80 1.11 19.82
C TYR A 64 -7.94 0.12 19.02
N TYR A 65 -8.15 -1.19 19.18
CA TYR A 65 -7.45 -2.19 18.39
C TYR A 65 -7.83 -2.17 16.91
N ALA A 66 -9.10 -1.91 16.57
CA ALA A 66 -9.54 -1.76 15.18
C ALA A 66 -8.81 -0.60 14.48
N LEU A 67 -8.61 0.52 15.19
CA LEU A 67 -7.84 1.66 14.70
C LEU A 67 -6.34 1.32 14.57
N LEU A 68 -5.76 0.65 15.57
CA LEU A 68 -4.36 0.20 15.49
C LEU A 68 -4.13 -0.75 14.32
N PHE A 69 -5.05 -1.68 14.06
CA PHE A 69 -4.97 -2.55 12.89
C PHE A 69 -5.12 -1.79 11.58
N ALA A 70 -5.95 -0.75 11.52
CA ALA A 70 -6.05 0.11 10.33
C ALA A 70 -4.74 0.84 10.05
N ILE A 71 -4.13 1.45 11.08
CA ILE A 71 -2.84 2.13 10.97
C ILE A 71 -1.75 1.12 10.59
N GLY A 72 -1.71 -0.03 11.28
CA GLY A 72 -0.76 -1.11 11.03
C GLY A 72 -0.85 -1.66 9.61
N ALA A 73 -2.06 -1.84 9.07
CA ALA A 73 -2.26 -2.31 7.71
C ALA A 73 -1.71 -1.33 6.66
N VAL A 74 -1.90 -0.02 6.86
CA VAL A 74 -1.33 1.02 5.99
C VAL A 74 0.19 1.01 6.05
N VAL A 75 0.76 0.99 7.26
CA VAL A 75 2.22 0.98 7.47
C VAL A 75 2.84 -0.30 6.90
N MET A 76 2.27 -1.46 7.18
CA MET A 76 2.77 -2.76 6.72
C MET A 76 2.69 -2.88 5.20
N ARG A 77 1.65 -2.33 4.57
CA ARG A 77 1.57 -2.28 3.10
C ARG A 77 2.69 -1.43 2.53
N GLY A 78 2.91 -0.24 3.07
CA GLY A 78 3.98 0.66 2.63
C GLY A 78 5.37 0.05 2.81
N ALA A 79 5.63 -0.54 3.98
CA ALA A 79 6.88 -1.23 4.28
C ALA A 79 7.11 -2.45 3.38
N GLY A 80 6.10 -3.31 3.21
CA GLY A 80 6.20 -4.50 2.36
C GLY A 80 6.42 -4.16 0.89
N CYS A 81 5.76 -3.10 0.38
CA CYS A 81 6.01 -2.61 -0.97
C CYS A 81 7.41 -2.03 -1.13
N THR A 82 7.88 -1.25 -0.15
CA THR A 82 9.24 -0.68 -0.17
C THR A 82 10.31 -1.78 -0.13
N ILE A 83 10.16 -2.79 0.73
CA ILE A 83 11.09 -3.92 0.82
C ILE A 83 11.06 -4.76 -0.47
N ASN A 84 9.88 -5.04 -1.01
CA ASN A 84 9.78 -5.75 -2.29
C ASN A 84 10.47 -4.96 -3.41
N ASP A 85 10.26 -3.64 -3.46
CA ASP A 85 10.89 -2.81 -4.49
C ASP A 85 12.43 -2.81 -4.34
N ILE A 86 12.97 -2.83 -3.12
CA ILE A 86 14.42 -2.96 -2.85
C ILE A 86 14.96 -4.34 -3.31
N LEU A 87 14.27 -5.42 -2.95
CA LEU A 87 14.70 -6.79 -3.25
C LEU A 87 14.53 -7.16 -4.73
N ASP A 88 13.47 -6.67 -5.36
CA ASP A 88 13.16 -6.93 -6.76
C ASP A 88 14.02 -6.07 -7.71
N ARG A 89 14.79 -5.10 -7.21
CA ARG A 89 15.61 -4.18 -8.04
C ARG A 89 16.49 -4.92 -9.06
N ASP A 90 17.20 -5.95 -8.63
CA ASP A 90 18.16 -6.67 -9.49
C ASP A 90 17.50 -7.69 -10.41
N PHE A 91 16.33 -8.21 -10.01
CA PHE A 91 15.52 -9.14 -10.81
C PHE A 91 14.68 -8.40 -11.85
N ASP A 92 14.10 -7.24 -11.50
CA ASP A 92 13.35 -6.38 -12.41
C ASP A 92 14.24 -5.75 -13.49
N ALA A 93 15.52 -5.51 -13.20
CA ALA A 93 16.48 -5.04 -14.19
C ALA A 93 16.72 -6.06 -15.33
N ARG A 94 16.40 -7.35 -15.09
CA ARG A 94 16.63 -8.45 -16.04
C ARG A 94 15.37 -8.85 -16.83
N VAL A 95 14.21 -8.24 -16.56
CA VAL A 95 12.94 -8.57 -17.22
C VAL A 95 12.43 -7.37 -18.02
N ALA A 96 12.23 -7.56 -19.33
CA ALA A 96 11.83 -6.49 -20.27
C ALA A 96 10.50 -5.78 -19.91
N ARG A 97 9.70 -6.35 -19.00
CA ARG A 97 8.38 -5.83 -18.56
C ARG A 97 8.46 -4.91 -17.33
N THR A 98 9.53 -4.94 -16.54
CA THR A 98 9.65 -4.20 -15.26
C THR A 98 10.76 -3.14 -15.27
N ARG A 99 11.43 -2.95 -16.41
CA ARG A 99 12.47 -1.94 -16.65
C ARG A 99 12.02 -0.47 -16.47
N THR A 100 10.73 -0.20 -16.36
CA THR A 100 10.13 1.15 -16.21
C THR A 100 9.69 1.46 -14.78
N ARG A 101 10.00 0.59 -13.79
CA ARG A 101 9.70 0.87 -12.38
C ARG A 101 10.51 2.07 -11.85
N PRO A 102 10.05 2.78 -10.81
CA PRO A 102 10.68 4.01 -10.32
C PRO A 102 12.11 3.82 -9.79
N LEU A 103 12.39 2.70 -9.11
CA LEU A 103 13.72 2.42 -8.56
C LEU A 103 14.84 2.23 -9.61
N PRO A 104 14.62 1.55 -10.75
CA PRO A 104 15.58 1.57 -11.85
C PRO A 104 15.63 2.90 -12.62
N ALA A 105 14.66 3.81 -12.42
CA ALA A 105 14.63 5.14 -13.06
C ALA A 105 15.33 6.24 -12.24
N GLY A 106 15.66 6.00 -10.96
CA GLY A 106 16.44 6.92 -10.13
C GLY A 106 15.63 8.04 -9.47
N GLU A 107 14.33 7.83 -9.23
CA GLU A 107 13.47 8.71 -8.42
C GLU A 107 13.38 8.26 -6.95
#